data_AF-A0A0F9I5W3-F1
#
_entry.id   AF-A0A0F9I5W3-F1
#
_cell.length_a   1.000
_cell.length_b   1.000
_cell.length_c   1.000
_cell.angle_alpha   90.00
_cell.angle_beta   90.00
_cell.angle_gamma   90.00
#
_symmetry.space_group_name_H-M   'P 1'
#
loop_
_entity.id
_entity.type
_entity.pdbx_description
1 polymer ?
#
loop_
_entity_poly.entity_id
_entity_poly.type
_entity_poly.pdbx_seq_one_letter_code
_entity_poly.pdbx_strand_id
1 'polypeptide(L)' 'MILGTEDSPGGKIIRADVPLGEMFGYATALRSATQGRATFTMEFKKYAKAPRSIVEALAKE' A
#
# COMPACT_ATOMS: atom_id res chain seq x y z
N MET A 1 -7.16 -2.33 -0.74
CA MET A 1 -7.94 -3.55 -1.06
C MET A 1 -6.99 -4.62 -1.54
N ILE A 2 -7.05 -5.83 -0.98
CA ILE A 2 -6.25 -6.98 -1.45
C ILE A 2 -6.89 -7.51 -2.73
N LEU A 3 -6.10 -7.61 -3.79
CA LEU A 3 -6.51 -8.11 -5.11
C LEU A 3 -6.32 -9.63 -5.22
N GLY A 4 -5.33 -10.17 -4.51
CA GLY A 4 -5.05 -11.59 -4.50
C GLY A 4 -3.77 -11.93 -3.74
N THR A 5 -3.64 -13.20 -3.39
CA THR A 5 -2.47 -13.78 -2.75
C THR A 5 -2.04 -15.00 -3.56
N GLU A 6 -0.79 -15.04 -3.99
CA GLU A 6 -0.20 -16.14 -4.75
C GLU A 6 0.88 -16.82 -3.90
N ASP A 7 0.98 -18.15 -3.98
CA ASP A 7 2.04 -18.90 -3.32
C ASP A 7 3.27 -18.99 -4.23
N SER A 8 4.45 -18.73 -3.67
CA SER A 8 5.74 -18.85 -4.36
C SER A 8 6.72 -19.66 -3.50
N PRO A 9 7.77 -20.24 -4.10
CA PRO A 9 8.80 -20.95 -3.34
C PRO A 9 9.50 -20.09 -2.27
N GLY A 10 9.50 -18.76 -2.45
CA GLY A 10 10.10 -17.80 -1.53
C GLY A 10 9.14 -17.19 -0.51
N GLY A 11 7.86 -17.59 -0.48
CA GLY A 11 6.83 -17.04 0.40
C GLY A 11 5.54 -16.70 -0.33
N LYS A 12 4.74 -15.79 0.23
CA LYS A 12 3.48 -15.35 -0.37
C LYS A 12 3.65 -14.01 -1.10
N ILE A 13 3.15 -13.93 -2.32
CA ILE A 13 3.06 -12.69 -3.09
C ILE A 13 1.67 -12.10 -2.85
N ILE A 14 1.62 -10.88 -2.31
CA ILE A 14 0.36 -10.19 -2.01
C ILE A 14 0.21 -9.03 -3.00
N ARG A 15 -0.87 -9.03 -3.78
CA ARG A 15 -1.24 -7.91 -4.65
C ARG A 15 -2.33 -7.08 -3.97
N ALA A 16 -2.12 -5.78 -3.87
CA ALA A 16 -3.09 -4.89 -3.27
C ALA A 16 -3.10 -3.52 -3.95
N ASP A 17 -4.29 -2.92 -4.05
CA ASP A 17 -4.46 -1.52 -4.39
C ASP A 17 -4.52 -0.71 -3.09
N VAL A 18 -3.66 0.30 -2.96
CA VAL A 18 -3.54 1.15 -1.77
C VAL A 18 -3.46 2.62 -2.19
N PRO A 19 -4.11 3.54 -1.46
CA PRO A 19 -3.96 4.96 -1.70
C PRO A 19 -2.50 5.37 -1.49
N LEU A 20 -1.92 6.14 -2.42
CA LEU A 20 -0.52 6.56 -2.34
C LEU A 20 -0.22 7.34 -1.04
N GLY A 21 -1.19 8.12 -0.55
CA GLY A 21 -1.07 8.87 0.70
C GLY A 21 -0.92 7.99 1.96
N GLU A 22 -1.27 6.71 1.90
CA GLU A 22 -1.10 5.77 3.02
C GLU A 22 0.24 5.01 2.96
N MET A 23 1.05 5.24 1.91
CA MET A 23 2.31 4.51 1.70
C MET A 23 3.53 5.18 2.35
N PHE A 24 3.37 6.36 2.95
CA PHE A 24 4.44 7.01 3.69
C PHE A 24 4.90 6.14 4.87
N GLY A 25 6.19 5.82 4.92
CA GLY A 25 6.77 4.94 5.94
C GLY A 25 6.56 3.43 5.71
N TYR A 26 5.92 3.02 4.61
CA TYR A 26 5.63 1.62 4.33
C TYR A 26 6.90 0.74 4.26
N ALA A 27 7.98 1.24 3.66
CA ALA A 27 9.24 0.51 3.56
C ALA A 27 9.81 0.13 4.95
N THR A 28 9.76 1.05 5.91
CA THR A 28 10.21 0.83 7.29
C THR A 28 9.30 -0.14 8.02
N ALA A 29 7.98 0.04 7.89
CA ALA A 29 6.99 -0.84 8.50
C ALA A 29 7.12 -2.29 7.99
N LEU A 30 7.25 -2.47 6.67
CA LEU A 30 7.43 -3.78 6.05
C LEU A 30 8.71 -4.46 6.52
N ARG A 31 9.83 -3.72 6.57
CA ARG A 31 11.11 -4.25 7.06
C ARG A 31 10.97 -4.74 8.50
N SER A 32 10.35 -3.95 9.38
CA SER A 32 10.13 -4.32 10.77
C SER A 32 9.25 -5.58 10.90
N ALA A 33 8.11 -5.62 10.20
CA ALA A 33 7.16 -6.72 10.26
C ALA A 33 7.70 -8.05 9.71
N THR A 34 8.65 -8.00 8.78
CA THR A 34 9.16 -9.19 8.07
C THR A 34 10.59 -9.53 8.43
N GLN A 35 11.12 -8.92 9.50
CA GLN A 35 12.52 -9.05 9.91
C GLN A 35 13.49 -8.77 8.74
N GLY A 36 13.12 -7.83 7.86
CA GLY A 36 13.88 -7.42 6.69
C GLY A 36 13.91 -8.41 5.53
N ARG A 37 13.04 -9.42 5.51
CA ARG A 37 13.03 -10.46 4.48
C ARG A 37 12.10 -10.17 3.30
N ALA A 38 11.09 -9.33 3.48
CA ALA A 38 10.16 -9.01 2.41
C ALA A 38 10.63 -7.85 1.54
N THR A 39 10.20 -7.90 0.29
CA THR A 39 10.37 -6.84 -0.70
C THR A 39 8.99 -6.38 -1.18
N PHE A 40 8.93 -5.17 -1.72
CA PHE A 40 7.71 -4.65 -2.32
C PHE A 40 8.05 -3.84 -3.57
N THR A 41 7.09 -3.73 -4.47
CA THR A 41 7.12 -2.81 -5.61
C THR A 41 5.84 -1.98 -5.59
N MET A 42 5.94 -0.73 -6.04
CA MET A 42 4.77 0.16 -6.19
C MET A 42 4.76 0.72 -7.60
N GLU A 43 3.59 0.74 -8.21
CA GLU A 43 3.37 1.34 -9.53
C GLU A 43 2.08 2.15 -9.51
N PHE A 44 2.08 3.28 -10.22
CA PHE A 44 0.87 4.08 -10.38
C PHE A 44 -0.14 3.31 -11.25
N LYS A 45 -1.36 3.11 -10.71
CA LYS A 45 -2.43 2.41 -11.42
C LYS A 45 -3.47 3.35 -12.01
N LYS A 46 -4.09 4.19 -11.17
CA LYS A 46 -5.16 5.12 -11.55
C LYS A 46 -5.46 6.13 -10.45
N TYR A 47 -6.19 7.18 -10.81
CA TYR A 47 -6.87 8.05 -9.86
C TYR A 47 -8.16 7.39 -9.34
N ALA A 48 -8.48 7.66 -8.07
CA ALA A 48 -9.73 7.27 -7.43
C ALA A 48 -10.26 8.45 -6.61
N LYS A 49 -11.59 8.49 -6.40
CA LYS A 49 -12.18 9.49 -5.52
C LYS A 49 -11.64 9.31 -4.11
N ALA A 50 -11.10 10.40 -3.55
CA ALA A 50 -10.66 10.41 -2.16
C ALA A 50 -11.88 10.24 -1.21
N PRO A 51 -11.70 9.61 -0.04
CA PRO A 51 -12.72 9.58 0.99
C PRO A 51 -13.15 11.00 1.40
N ARG A 52 -14.43 11.18 1.76
CA ARG A 52 -14.98 12.51 2.16
C ARG A 52 -14.15 13.18 3.25
N SER A 53 -13.66 12.43 4.24
CA SER A 53 -12.82 12.96 5.32
C SER A 53 -11.54 13.63 4.82
N ILE A 54 -10.89 13.07 3.81
CA ILE A 54 -9.67 13.63 3.20
C ILE A 54 -10.03 14.87 2.37
N VAL A 55 -11.12 14.82 1.62
CA VAL A 55 -11.60 15.94 0.80
C VAL A 55 -11.97 17.14 1.67
N GLU A 56 -12.64 16.92 2.79
CA GLU A 56 -13.01 17.97 3.74
C GLU A 56 -11.79 18.56 4.46
N ALA A 57 -10.76 17.75 4.75
CA ALA A 57 -9.51 18.24 5.31
C ALA A 57 -8.76 19.14 4.30
N LEU A 58 -8.67 18.72 3.03
CA LEU A 58 -8.05 19.51 1.96
C LEU A 58 -8.82 20.80 1.63
N ALA A 59 -10.15 20.80 1.76
CA ALA A 59 -10.98 21.97 1.47
C ALA A 59 -10.99 23.03 2.58
N LYS A 60 -10.44 22.71 3.76
CA LYS A 60 -10.29 23.64 4.90
C LYS A 60 -8.92 24.33 4.93
N GLU A 61 -8.05 23.99 4.00
CA GLU A 61 -6.73 24.60 3.78
C GLU A 61 -6.80 25.61 2.63
#